data_AF-A0A3D1JJP9-F1
#
_entry.id   AF-A0A3D1JJP9-F1
#
_cell.length_a   1.000
_cell.length_b   1.000
_cell.length_c   1.000
_cell.angle_alpha   90.00
_cell.angle_beta   90.00
_cell.angle_gamma   90.00
#
_symmetry.space_group_name_H-M   'P 1'
#
loop_
_entity.id
_entity.type
_entity.pdbx_description
1 polymer ?
#
loop_
_entity_poly.entity_id
_entity_poly.type
_entity_poly.pdbx_seq_one_letter_code
_entity_poly.pdbx_strand_id
1 'polypeptide(L)'
;MKARPATIPLGLTLLVMDSLIWLILGVLIATGLHPSLPDPLWIRVAMVILSWMAAAALLAAYLGLTRHMRLAYPWAILSLAIASLTIIFDDFGLSDLIVLILHLMPLALLIKDHAWYAPRTEAVAR
;
A
#
# COMPACT_ATOMS: atom_id res chain seq x y z
N MET A 1 -20.04 -19.65 -14.24
CA MET A 1 -18.94 -19.08 -13.44
C MET A 1 -19.10 -17.57 -13.45
N LYS A 2 -19.43 -16.90 -12.33
CA LYS A 2 -19.42 -15.43 -12.30
C LYS A 2 -17.98 -14.99 -12.57
N ALA A 3 -17.74 -14.32 -13.70
CA ALA A 3 -16.43 -13.83 -14.07
C ALA A 3 -15.88 -12.95 -12.94
N ARG A 4 -14.62 -13.14 -12.56
CA ARG A 4 -13.96 -12.28 -11.58
C ARG A 4 -13.96 -10.85 -12.14
N PRO A 5 -14.47 -9.85 -11.39
CA PRO A 5 -14.36 -8.46 -11.80
C PRO A 5 -12.89 -8.13 -12.13
N ALA A 6 -12.64 -7.51 -13.29
CA ALA A 6 -11.28 -7.12 -13.69
C ALA A 6 -10.65 -6.09 -12.74
N THR A 7 -11.45 -5.47 -11.87
CA THR A 7 -11.04 -4.51 -10.83
C THR A 7 -10.24 -5.16 -9.70
N ILE A 8 -10.46 -6.45 -9.42
CA ILE A 8 -9.73 -7.18 -8.37
C ILE A 8 -8.25 -7.38 -8.74
N PRO A 9 -7.89 -8.01 -9.89
CA PRO A 9 -6.48 -8.15 -10.25
C PRO A 9 -5.83 -6.79 -10.45
N LEU A 10 -6.55 -5.79 -10.97
CA LEU A 10 -6.05 -4.42 -11.08
C LEU A 10 -5.68 -3.83 -9.70
N GLY A 11 -6.57 -3.93 -8.71
CA GLY A 11 -6.32 -3.44 -7.35
C GLY A 11 -5.14 -4.13 -6.68
N LEU A 12 -5.01 -5.45 -6.87
CA LEU A 12 -3.87 -6.21 -6.36
C LEU A 12 -2.56 -5.83 -7.05
N THR A 13 -2.57 -5.63 -8.37
CA THR A 13 -1.39 -5.15 -9.11
C THR A 13 -0.97 -3.76 -8.63
N LEU A 14 -1.92 -2.84 -8.49
CA LEU A 14 -1.65 -1.49 -7.98
C LEU A 14 -1.06 -1.54 -6.56
N LEU A 15 -1.57 -2.40 -5.69
CA LEU A 15 -1.04 -2.58 -4.33
C LEU A 15 0.42 -3.08 -4.33
N VAL A 16 0.77 -3.99 -5.25
CA VAL A 16 2.16 -4.46 -5.40
C VAL A 16 3.05 -3.36 -5.98
N MET A 17 2.57 -2.62 -6.99
CA MET A 17 3.33 -1.49 -7.54
C MET A 17 3.61 -0.44 -6.46
N ASP A 18 2.62 -0.15 -5.62
CA ASP A 18 2.75 0.77 -4.51
C ASP A 18 3.76 0.29 -3.45
N SER A 19 3.73 -1.00 -3.10
CA SER A 19 4.77 -1.64 -2.27
C SER A 19 6.17 -1.47 -2.87
N LEU A 20 6.32 -1.62 -4.19
CA LEU A 20 7.60 -1.41 -4.88
C LEU A 20 8.05 0.05 -4.86
N ILE A 21 7.13 1.01 -5.01
CA ILE A 21 7.44 2.44 -4.92
C ILE A 21 8.04 2.75 -3.55
N TRP A 22 7.41 2.30 -2.47
CA TRP A 22 7.92 2.48 -1.11
C TRP A 22 9.28 1.82 -0.88
N LEU A 23 9.51 0.65 -1.48
CA LEU A 23 10.81 -0.03 -1.40
C LEU A 23 11.91 0.76 -2.12
N ILE A 24 11.63 1.19 -3.36
CA ILE A 24 12.55 1.99 -4.18
C ILE A 24 12.86 3.31 -3.48
N LEU A 25 11.86 3.97 -2.91
CA LEU A 25 12.04 5.20 -2.13
C LEU A 25 13.02 4.98 -0.96
N GLY A 26 12.82 3.93 -0.17
CA GLY A 26 13.75 3.59 0.91
C GLY A 26 15.17 3.33 0.43
N VAL A 27 15.35 2.68 -0.73
CA VAL A 27 16.68 2.50 -1.36
C VAL A 27 17.28 3.83 -1.78
N LEU A 28 16.54 4.69 -2.47
CA LEU A 28 17.02 6.01 -2.91
C LEU A 28 17.46 6.89 -1.72
N ILE A 29 16.69 6.86 -0.63
CA ILE A 29 17.03 7.57 0.60
C ILE A 29 18.31 6.98 1.23
N ALA A 30 18.40 5.65 1.30
CA ALA A 30 19.56 4.96 1.87
C ALA A 30 20.86 5.21 1.09
N THR A 31 20.78 5.31 -0.24
CA THR A 31 21.94 5.58 -1.11
C THR A 31 22.26 7.06 -1.26
N GLY A 32 21.49 7.96 -0.65
CA GLY A 32 21.72 9.39 -0.77
C GLY A 32 21.30 9.99 -2.13
N LEU A 33 20.46 9.29 -2.89
CA LEU A 33 19.99 9.71 -4.22
C LEU A 33 18.64 10.43 -4.19
N HIS A 34 18.01 10.55 -3.02
CA HIS A 34 16.76 11.28 -2.88
C HIS A 34 17.00 12.80 -2.95
N PRO A 35 16.29 13.56 -3.81
CA PRO A 35 16.55 14.99 -4.02
C PRO A 35 16.40 15.84 -2.75
N SER A 36 15.49 15.44 -1.87
CA SER A 36 15.18 16.13 -0.62
C SER A 36 15.62 15.26 0.55
N LEU A 37 16.92 15.22 0.83
CA LEU A 37 17.46 14.47 1.97
C LEU A 37 17.64 15.38 3.17
N PRO A 38 17.10 15.00 4.35
CA PRO A 38 17.39 15.71 5.59
C PRO A 38 18.88 15.62 5.94
N ASP A 39 19.47 16.73 6.40
CA ASP A 39 20.84 16.76 6.91
C ASP A 39 21.06 15.82 8.12
N PRO A 40 20.12 15.71 9.09
CA PRO A 40 20.33 14.84 10.24
C PRO A 40 20.24 13.37 9.86
N LEU A 41 21.33 12.62 10.09
CA LEU A 41 21.43 11.18 9.81
C LEU A 41 20.28 10.37 10.42
N TRP A 42 19.86 10.69 11.65
CA TRP A 42 18.82 9.95 12.35
C TRP A 42 17.44 10.07 11.66
N ILE A 43 17.12 11.24 11.08
CA ILE A 43 15.88 11.43 10.30
C ILE A 43 15.96 10.60 9.03
N ARG A 44 17.09 10.65 8.32
CA ARG A 44 17.30 9.85 7.10
C ARG A 44 17.14 8.35 7.38
N VAL A 45 17.73 7.84 8.45
CA VAL A 45 17.60 6.43 8.85
C VAL A 45 16.14 6.09 9.20
N ALA A 46 15.44 6.96 9.92
CA ALA A 46 14.03 6.78 10.21
C ALA A 46 13.18 6.70 8.93
N MET A 47 13.42 7.58 7.95
CA MET A 47 12.71 7.56 6.67
C MET A 47 12.97 6.27 5.86
N VAL A 48 14.21 5.76 5.85
CA VAL A 48 14.52 4.46 5.22
C VAL A 48 13.73 3.34 5.88
N ILE A 49 13.79 3.25 7.21
CA ILE A 49 13.10 2.20 7.98
C ILE A 49 11.60 2.28 7.75
N LEU A 50 11.00 3.48 7.85
CA LEU A 50 9.57 3.68 7.64
C LEU A 50 9.15 3.31 6.22
N SER A 51 9.95 3.67 5.21
CA SER A 51 9.65 3.34 3.81
C SER A 51 9.66 1.83 3.58
N TRP A 52 10.64 1.11 4.13
CA TRP A 52 10.69 -0.34 4.05
C TRP A 52 9.60 -1.04 4.86
N MET A 53 9.24 -0.48 6.02
CA MET A 53 8.10 -0.97 6.80
C MET A 53 6.79 -0.80 6.03
N ALA A 54 6.56 0.33 5.36
CA ALA A 54 5.39 0.54 4.51
C ALA A 54 5.37 -0.45 3.34
N ALA A 55 6.50 -0.61 2.64
CA ALA A 55 6.64 -1.59 1.56
C ALA A 55 6.29 -3.01 2.03
N ALA A 56 6.84 -3.43 3.17
CA ALA A 56 6.57 -4.74 3.77
C ALA A 56 5.11 -4.90 4.21
N ALA A 57 4.51 -3.87 4.80
CA ALA A 57 3.11 -3.87 5.23
C ALA A 57 2.15 -4.04 4.04
N LEU A 58 2.40 -3.33 2.94
CA LEU A 58 1.62 -3.43 1.70
C LEU A 58 1.81 -4.78 1.01
N LEU A 59 3.03 -5.32 1.01
CA LEU A 59 3.29 -6.67 0.49
C LEU A 59 2.61 -7.74 1.34
N ALA A 60 2.64 -7.61 2.66
CA ALA A 60 1.93 -8.50 3.58
C ALA A 60 0.41 -8.41 3.39
N ALA A 61 -0.12 -7.21 3.15
CA ALA A 61 -1.51 -7.00 2.77
C ALA A 61 -1.84 -7.74 1.47
N TYR A 62 -1.05 -7.59 0.40
CA TYR A 62 -1.22 -8.32 -0.85
C TYR A 62 -1.24 -9.84 -0.65
N LEU A 63 -0.26 -10.38 0.08
CA LEU A 63 -0.19 -11.82 0.37
C LEU A 63 -1.38 -12.30 1.22
N GLY A 64 -1.84 -11.48 2.17
CA GLY A 64 -3.00 -11.79 2.99
C GLY A 64 -4.31 -11.76 2.20
N LEU A 65 -4.48 -10.78 1.30
CA LEU A 65 -5.66 -10.61 0.45
C LEU A 65 -5.77 -11.75 -0.56
N THR A 66 -4.67 -12.14 -1.20
CA THR A 66 -4.62 -13.28 -2.13
C THR A 66 -4.86 -14.63 -1.43
N ARG A 67 -4.53 -14.73 -0.14
CA ARG A 67 -4.83 -15.90 0.71
C ARG A 67 -6.18 -15.80 1.43
N HIS A 68 -6.98 -14.78 1.18
CA HIS A 68 -8.28 -14.53 1.83
C HIS A 68 -8.22 -14.56 3.39
N MET A 69 -7.13 -14.04 3.98
CA MET A 69 -6.99 -13.95 5.43
C MET A 69 -7.93 -12.89 6.00
N ARG A 70 -8.63 -13.19 7.11
CA ARG A 70 -9.64 -12.27 7.71
C ARG A 70 -9.09 -10.90 8.07
N LEU A 71 -7.82 -10.84 8.51
CA LEU A 71 -7.16 -9.61 8.94
C LEU A 71 -6.54 -8.83 7.78
N ALA A 72 -6.44 -9.41 6.57
CA ALA A 72 -5.73 -8.77 5.47
C ALA A 72 -6.46 -7.54 4.91
N TYR A 73 -7.78 -7.62 4.80
CA TYR A 73 -8.60 -6.50 4.34
C TYR A 73 -8.49 -5.26 5.24
N PRO A 74 -8.79 -5.34 6.56
CA PRO A 74 -8.65 -4.17 7.42
C PRO A 74 -7.19 -3.68 7.52
N TRP A 75 -6.21 -4.59 7.47
CA TRP A 75 -4.80 -4.22 7.46
C TRP A 75 -4.39 -3.44 6.19
N ALA A 76 -4.88 -3.86 5.02
CA ALA A 76 -4.63 -3.18 3.75
C ALA A 76 -5.20 -1.76 3.76
N ILE A 77 -6.48 -1.62 4.18
CA ILE A 77 -7.15 -0.32 4.28
C ILE A 77 -6.39 0.60 5.23
N LEU A 78 -6.02 0.09 6.41
CA LEU A 78 -5.31 0.87 7.41
C LEU A 78 -3.93 1.32 6.91
N SER A 79 -3.18 0.40 6.31
CA SER A 79 -1.83 0.69 5.79
C SER A 79 -1.88 1.75 4.68
N LEU A 80 -2.82 1.61 3.74
CA LEU A 80 -3.02 2.60 2.67
C LEU A 80 -3.49 3.95 3.20
N ALA A 81 -4.36 3.97 4.21
CA ALA A 81 -4.81 5.22 4.83
C ALA A 81 -3.67 5.94 5.55
N ILE A 82 -2.86 5.23 6.34
CA ILE A 82 -1.70 5.81 7.04
C ILE A 82 -0.68 6.33 6.04
N ALA A 83 -0.35 5.54 5.01
CA ALA A 83 0.61 5.97 4.00
C ALA A 83 0.09 7.17 3.17
N SER A 84 -1.22 7.24 2.89
CA SER A 84 -1.83 8.44 2.29
C SER A 84 -1.62 9.68 3.14
N LEU A 85 -1.78 9.58 4.47
CA LEU A 85 -1.52 10.70 5.37
C LEU A 85 -0.05 11.11 5.32
N THR A 86 0.90 10.15 5.29
CA THR A 86 2.32 10.49 5.17
C THR A 86 2.64 11.21 3.88
N ILE A 87 2.02 10.86 2.75
CA ILE A 87 2.22 11.54 1.47
C ILE A 87 1.65 12.97 1.53
N ILE A 88 0.47 13.15 2.14
CA ILE A 88 -0.19 14.47 2.25
C ILE A 88 0.59 15.43 3.16
N PHE A 89 1.18 14.92 4.25
CA PHE A 89 1.91 15.73 5.24
C PHE A 89 3.40 15.89 4.94
N ASP A 90 3.90 15.28 3.87
CA ASP A 90 5.24 15.57 3.35
C ASP A 90 5.27 16.95 2.68
N ASP A 91 6.42 17.38 2.16
CA ASP A 91 6.56 18.57 1.31
C ASP A 91 5.79 18.41 -0.01
N PHE A 92 4.46 18.49 0.07
CA PHE A 92 3.53 18.07 -0.97
C PHE A 92 3.75 18.81 -2.29
N GLY A 93 4.23 18.08 -3.29
CA GLY A 93 4.45 18.56 -4.65
C GLY A 93 3.66 17.78 -5.70
N LEU A 94 3.99 18.04 -6.97
CA LEU A 94 3.39 17.33 -8.11
C LEU A 94 3.75 15.84 -8.12
N SER A 95 4.95 15.48 -7.67
CA SER A 95 5.37 14.08 -7.48
C SER A 95 4.47 13.36 -6.49
N ASP A 96 4.20 14.01 -5.36
CA ASP A 96 3.42 13.43 -4.26
C ASP A 96 1.97 13.29 -4.63
N LEU A 97 1.43 14.20 -5.45
CA LEU A 97 0.09 14.05 -6.02
C LEU A 97 -0.03 12.80 -6.90
N ILE A 98 0.97 12.52 -7.76
CA ILE A 98 0.96 11.33 -8.62
C ILE A 98 1.03 10.06 -7.77
N VAL A 99 1.96 10.03 -6.80
CA VAL A 99 2.10 8.89 -5.88
C VAL A 99 0.81 8.71 -5.07
N LEU A 100 0.22 9.79 -4.55
CA LEU A 100 -1.04 9.76 -3.81
C LEU A 100 -2.19 9.19 -4.65
N ILE A 101 -2.32 9.59 -5.93
CA ILE A 101 -3.35 9.03 -6.81
C ILE A 101 -3.14 7.52 -6.99
N LEU A 102 -1.90 7.11 -7.29
CA LEU A 102 -1.55 5.69 -7.43
C LEU A 102 -1.80 4.89 -6.15
N HIS A 103 -1.65 5.54 -4.99
CA HIS A 103 -1.86 4.97 -3.67
C HIS A 103 -3.35 4.88 -3.29
N LEU A 104 -4.15 5.88 -3.67
CA LEU A 104 -5.60 5.93 -3.41
C LEU A 104 -6.40 5.02 -4.36
N MET A 105 -5.90 4.74 -5.56
CA MET A 105 -6.55 3.81 -6.49
C MET A 105 -6.76 2.39 -5.91
N PRO A 106 -5.74 1.68 -5.39
CA PRO A 106 -5.93 0.37 -4.79
C PRO A 106 -6.85 0.45 -3.57
N LEU A 107 -6.80 1.53 -2.78
CA LEU A 107 -7.72 1.76 -1.66
C LEU A 107 -9.18 1.84 -2.12
N ALA A 108 -9.46 2.63 -3.16
CA ALA A 108 -10.79 2.76 -3.74
C ALA A 108 -11.30 1.43 -4.32
N LEU A 109 -10.43 0.68 -4.99
CA LEU A 109 -10.76 -0.65 -5.55
C LEU A 109 -11.01 -1.68 -4.44
N LEU A 110 -10.23 -1.66 -3.35
CA LEU A 110 -10.45 -2.50 -2.18
C LEU A 110 -11.82 -2.25 -1.55
N ILE A 111 -12.21 -0.98 -1.37
CA ILE A 111 -13.52 -0.61 -0.82
C ILE A 111 -14.65 -1.05 -1.77
N LYS A 112 -14.49 -0.81 -3.07
CA LYS A 112 -15.47 -1.21 -4.09
C LYS A 112 -15.69 -2.73 -4.09
N ASP A 113 -14.61 -3.51 -4.06
CA ASP A 113 -14.64 -4.97 -4.17
C ASP A 113 -14.59 -5.67 -2.79
N HIS A 114 -14.94 -4.97 -1.69
CA HIS A 114 -14.82 -5.46 -0.31
C HIS A 114 -15.45 -6.85 -0.08
N ALA A 115 -16.57 -7.14 -0.74
CA ALA A 115 -17.28 -8.41 -0.63
C ALA A 115 -16.45 -9.62 -1.11
N TRP A 116 -15.47 -9.41 -2.00
CA TRP A 116 -14.58 -10.49 -2.45
C TRP A 116 -13.50 -10.83 -1.41
N TYR A 117 -13.08 -9.85 -0.63
CA TYR A 117 -12.07 -9.99 0.42
C TYR A 117 -12.66 -10.45 1.76
N ALA A 118 -13.98 -10.44 1.88
CA ALA A 118 -14.68 -10.99 3.05
C ALA A 118 -14.30 -12.47 3.25
N PRO A 119 -14.04 -12.90 4.49
CA PRO A 119 -13.79 -14.31 4.81
C PRO A 119 -14.91 -15.19 4.27
N ARG A 120 -14.59 -16.29 3.58
CA ARG A 120 -15.60 -17.26 3.08
C ARG A 120 -16.29 -18.08 4.19
N THR A 121 -16.54 -17.50 5.35
CA THR A 121 -16.91 -18.25 6.56
C THR A 121 -18.41 -18.47 6.75
N GLU A 122 -19.27 -18.21 5.76
CA GLU A 122 -20.73 -18.36 5.90
C GLU A 122 -21.39 -19.38 4.96
N ALA A 123 -20.62 -20.16 4.18
CA ALA A 123 -21.20 -21.12 3.23
C ALA A 123 -21.45 -22.54 3.80
N VAL A 124 -21.14 -22.81 5.07
CA VAL A 124 -21.19 -24.18 5.65
C VAL A 124 -22.10 -24.28 6.89
N ALA A 125 -22.82 -23.21 7.26
CA ALA A 125 -23.68 -23.19 8.45
C ALA A 125 -25.16 -22.90 8.12
N ARG A 126 -25.68 -23.47 7.03
CA ARG A 126 -27.12 -23.59 6.77
C ARG A 126 -27.49 -25.03 6.49
#